data_AF-A0A6A6YLC3-F1
#
_entry.id   AF-A0A6A6YLC3-F1
#
_cell.length_a   1.000
_cell.length_b   1.000
_cell.length_c   1.000
_cell.angle_alpha   90.00
_cell.angle_beta   90.00
_cell.angle_gamma   90.00
#
_symmetry.space_group_name_H-M   'P 1'
#
loop_
_entity.id
_entity.type
_entity.pdbx_description
1 polymer ?
#
loop_
_entity_poly.entity_id
_entity_poly.type
_entity_poly.pdbx_seq_one_letter_code
_entity_poly.pdbx_strand_id
1 'polypeptide(L)'
;PYTYTPLPTPRSIRLLRIHPRRSRTLHCTLETHTLGDPRTPAYDALSYHWGSSTRTHTILLHSPSSSPRGAQPPPLPTPTRLPVPANCFKALADRASVREPRVVWIDFLCIAQRDAREKAVQLPLMRAIYSAARRTVAWVGDA
;
A
#
# COMPACT_ATOMS: atom_id res chain seq x y z
N PRO A 1 -5.41 -12.21 -10.62
CA PRO A 1 -5.84 -11.56 -9.37
C PRO A 1 -4.64 -11.50 -8.42
N TYR A 2 -4.42 -10.39 -7.71
CA TYR A 2 -3.33 -10.30 -6.73
C TYR A 2 -3.69 -11.11 -5.48
N THR A 3 -2.77 -11.97 -5.04
CA THR A 3 -2.93 -12.78 -3.82
C THR A 3 -2.12 -12.16 -2.70
N TYR A 4 -2.81 -11.79 -1.62
CA TYR A 4 -2.17 -11.23 -0.44
C TYR A 4 -1.44 -12.32 0.35
N THR A 5 -0.21 -12.03 0.80
CA THR A 5 0.47 -12.85 1.79
C THR A 5 -0.22 -12.67 3.15
N PRO A 6 -0.58 -13.75 3.86
CA PRO A 6 -1.20 -13.66 5.18
C PRO A 6 -0.37 -12.82 6.15
N LEU A 7 -1.04 -12.03 6.99
CA LEU A 7 -0.38 -11.26 8.04
C LEU A 7 0.14 -12.22 9.12
N PRO A 8 1.42 -12.15 9.51
CA PRO A 8 2.02 -13.13 10.42
C PRO A 8 1.52 -12.98 11.86
N THR A 9 1.09 -11.78 12.25
CA THR A 9 0.53 -11.52 13.58
C THR A 9 -0.71 -10.65 13.49
N PRO A 10 -1.59 -10.65 14.51
CA PRO A 10 -2.75 -9.77 14.54
C PRO A 10 -2.38 -8.28 14.48
N ARG A 11 -1.21 -7.89 15.01
CA ARG A 11 -0.69 -6.51 14.98
C ARG A 11 0.10 -6.17 13.72
N SER A 12 0.25 -7.11 12.80
CA SER A 12 0.92 -6.85 11.55
C SER A 12 0.02 -6.01 10.64
N ILE A 13 0.62 -5.09 9.92
CA ILE A 13 -0.03 -4.19 8.97
C ILE A 13 0.77 -4.21 7.68
N ARG A 14 0.10 -3.95 6.54
CA ARG A 14 0.81 -3.70 5.29
C ARG A 14 0.99 -2.21 5.10
N LEU A 15 2.16 -1.80 4.63
CA LEU A 15 2.45 -0.45 4.21
C LEU A 15 2.78 -0.48 2.71
N LEU A 16 2.24 0.50 1.99
CA LEU A 16 2.50 0.67 0.58
C LEU A 16 3.65 1.66 0.40
N ARG A 17 4.77 1.19 -0.14
CA ARG A 17 5.87 2.03 -0.59
C ARG A 17 5.65 2.41 -2.05
N ILE A 18 5.36 3.69 -2.29
CA ILE A 18 5.27 4.30 -3.61
C ILE A 18 6.69 4.69 -4.04
N HIS A 19 7.15 4.14 -5.16
CA HIS A 19 8.47 4.45 -5.72
C HIS A 19 8.48 5.82 -6.41
N PRO A 20 9.65 6.45 -6.59
CA PRO A 20 9.75 7.72 -7.29
C PRO A 20 9.08 7.68 -8.66
N ARG A 21 8.13 8.59 -8.87
CA ARG A 21 7.30 8.63 -10.08
C ARG A 21 8.08 9.24 -11.22
N ARG A 22 8.67 8.39 -12.07
CA ARG A 22 9.36 8.80 -13.32
C ARG A 22 8.42 8.80 -14.54
N SER A 23 7.22 8.24 -14.40
CA SER A 23 6.24 8.11 -15.48
C SER A 23 4.81 8.28 -14.97
N ARG A 24 3.82 8.18 -15.88
CA ARG A 24 2.41 8.21 -15.48
C ARG A 24 2.00 7.02 -14.61
N THR A 25 2.68 5.89 -14.75
CA THR A 25 2.39 4.64 -14.02
C THR A 25 2.98 4.67 -12.62
N LEU A 26 2.20 4.28 -11.62
CA LEU A 26 2.67 4.14 -10.25
C LEU A 26 3.31 2.76 -10.06
N HIS A 27 4.56 2.76 -9.62
CA HIS A 27 5.28 1.59 -9.18
C HIS A 27 5.25 1.58 -7.66
N CYS A 28 4.83 0.48 -7.06
CA CYS A 28 4.72 0.35 -5.61
C CYS A 28 5.26 -1.00 -5.14
N THR A 29 5.63 -1.10 -3.87
CA THR A 29 5.89 -2.35 -3.16
C THR A 29 5.00 -2.40 -1.93
N LEU A 30 4.44 -3.57 -1.63
CA LEU A 30 3.64 -3.79 -0.43
C LEU A 30 4.48 -4.55 0.58
N GLU A 31 4.71 -3.95 1.75
CA GLU A 31 5.62 -4.46 2.78
C GLU A 31 4.85 -4.71 4.07
N THR A 32 5.09 -5.85 4.72
CA THR A 32 4.45 -6.19 5.99
C THR A 32 5.32 -5.74 7.16
N HIS A 33 4.73 -4.99 8.08
CA HIS A 33 5.36 -4.46 9.27
C HIS A 33 4.52 -4.76 10.52
N THR A 34 5.08 -4.54 11.71
CA THR A 34 4.37 -4.73 12.98
C THR A 34 4.08 -3.38 13.64
N LEU A 35 2.83 -3.13 13.97
CA LEU A 35 2.39 -1.86 14.54
C LEU A 35 2.98 -1.65 15.94
N GLY A 36 3.80 -0.61 16.09
CA GLY A 36 4.53 -0.27 17.32
C GLY A 36 5.96 -0.79 17.38
N ASP A 37 6.42 -1.54 16.37
CA ASP A 37 7.83 -1.94 16.26
C ASP A 37 8.69 -0.73 15.81
N PRO A 38 9.82 -0.42 16.49
CA PRO A 38 10.74 0.63 16.07
C PRO A 38 11.30 0.47 14.65
N ARG A 39 11.29 -0.75 14.10
CA ARG A 39 11.72 -1.05 12.72
C ARG A 39 10.66 -0.70 11.68
N THR A 40 9.43 -0.38 12.10
CA THR A 40 8.37 0.03 11.18
C THR A 40 8.69 1.44 10.65
N PRO A 41 8.79 1.63 9.32
CA PRO A 41 9.11 2.94 8.77
C PRO A 41 7.98 3.94 9.06
N ALA A 42 8.33 5.22 9.22
CA ALA A 42 7.35 6.28 9.30
C ALA A 42 6.49 6.31 8.02
N TYR A 43 5.17 6.35 8.19
CA TYR A 43 4.20 6.32 7.09
C TYR A 43 3.12 7.39 7.27
N ASP A 44 2.52 7.81 6.17
CA ASP A 44 1.33 8.65 6.17
C ASP A 44 0.07 7.79 6.04
N ALA A 45 -0.95 8.01 6.87
CA ALA A 45 -2.24 7.35 6.71
C ALA A 45 -3.13 8.16 5.76
N LEU A 46 -3.65 7.54 4.71
CA LEU A 46 -4.50 8.19 3.72
C LEU A 46 -5.96 7.87 4.00
N SER A 47 -6.74 8.92 4.29
CA SER A 47 -8.19 8.87 4.33
C SER A 47 -8.71 9.46 3.02
N TYR A 48 -9.50 8.69 2.28
CA TYR A 48 -10.08 9.13 1.00
C TYR A 48 -11.48 8.56 0.87
N HIS A 49 -12.34 9.23 0.11
CA HIS A 49 -13.67 8.70 -0.14
C HIS A 49 -13.58 7.47 -1.05
N TRP A 50 -14.19 6.35 -0.64
CA TRP A 50 -14.39 5.17 -1.49
C TRP A 50 -15.52 5.45 -2.49
N GLY A 51 -15.20 6.18 -3.56
CA GLY A 51 -16.16 6.56 -4.59
C GLY A 51 -16.69 5.37 -5.39
N SER A 52 -17.87 5.56 -5.98
CA SER A 52 -18.57 4.63 -6.88
C SER A 52 -17.99 4.57 -8.30
N SER A 53 -16.75 5.04 -8.50
CA SER A 53 -16.15 5.12 -9.83
C SER A 53 -15.96 3.72 -10.42
N THR A 54 -16.72 3.40 -11.46
CA THR A 54 -16.53 2.20 -12.30
C THR A 54 -15.18 2.21 -13.02
N ARG A 55 -14.57 3.40 -13.17
CA ARG A 55 -13.25 3.57 -13.77
C ARG A 55 -12.15 3.11 -12.82
N THR A 56 -11.37 2.14 -13.28
CA THR A 56 -10.17 1.64 -12.59
C THR A 56 -8.90 2.13 -13.29
N HIS A 57 -7.83 2.28 -12.51
CA HIS A 57 -6.47 2.49 -13.00
C HIS A 57 -5.59 1.32 -12.56
N THR A 58 -4.48 1.09 -13.25
CA THR A 58 -3.54 0.02 -12.88
C THR A 58 -2.33 0.61 -12.18
N ILE A 59 -1.98 0.04 -11.02
CA ILE A 59 -0.66 0.22 -10.40
C ILE A 59 0.19 -1.04 -10.60
N LEU A 60 1.50 -0.88 -10.55
CA LEU A 60 2.47 -1.97 -10.68
C LEU A 60 3.05 -2.32 -9.31
N LEU A 61 2.64 -3.47 -8.77
CA LEU A 61 3.17 -4.01 -7.52
C LEU A 61 4.41 -4.87 -7.79
N HIS A 62 5.54 -4.45 -7.25
CA HIS A 62 6.78 -5.22 -7.23
C HIS A 62 6.80 -6.12 -5.99
N SER A 63 7.35 -7.33 -6.14
CA SER A 63 7.66 -8.15 -4.97
C SER A 63 8.73 -7.44 -4.13
N PRO A 64 8.63 -7.50 -2.79
CA PRO A 64 9.74 -7.08 -1.94
C PRO A 64 10.95 -7.95 -2.31
N SER A 65 12.10 -7.32 -2.55
CA SER A 65 13.34 -8.01 -2.92
C SER A 65 13.87 -8.79 -1.70
N SER A 66 13.31 -9.98 -1.49
CA SER A 66 13.85 -10.99 -0.58
C SER A 66 14.47 -12.11 -1.40
N SER A 67 15.33 -11.79 -2.37
CA SER A 67 16.17 -12.83 -2.96
C SER A 67 17.26 -13.17 -1.94
N PRO A 68 17.40 -14.42 -1.49
CA PRO A 68 18.52 -14.81 -0.65
C PRO A 68 19.84 -14.49 -1.36
N ARG A 69 20.79 -13.89 -0.62
CA ARG A 69 22.15 -13.63 -1.10
C ARG A 69 22.73 -14.93 -1.68
N GLY A 70 22.98 -14.97 -2.98
CA GLY A 70 23.62 -16.11 -3.66
C GLY A 70 22.73 -16.91 -4.61
N ALA A 71 21.42 -16.66 -4.68
CA ALA A 71 20.56 -17.27 -5.70
C ALA A 71 20.60 -16.46 -7.00
N GLN A 72 20.67 -17.15 -8.15
CA GLN A 72 20.57 -16.55 -9.48
C GLN A 72 19.31 -15.67 -9.52
N PRO A 73 19.40 -14.40 -9.97
CA PRO A 73 18.22 -13.54 -10.03
C PRO A 73 17.18 -14.24 -10.93
N PRO A 74 15.93 -14.40 -10.46
CA PRO A 74 14.88 -14.91 -11.34
C PRO A 74 14.76 -14.00 -12.57
N PRO A 75 14.24 -14.48 -13.71
CA PRO A 75 13.89 -13.61 -14.83
C PRO A 75 13.11 -12.42 -14.27
N LEU A 76 13.56 -11.21 -14.61
CA LEU A 76 13.11 -9.91 -14.07
C LEU A 76 11.68 -10.03 -13.50
N PRO A 77 11.49 -9.97 -12.16
CA PRO A 77 10.18 -10.23 -11.58
C PRO A 77 9.18 -9.28 -12.23
N THR A 78 8.25 -9.83 -12.99
CA THR A 78 7.26 -9.02 -13.68
C THR A 78 6.36 -8.41 -12.62
N PRO A 79 6.22 -7.07 -12.59
CA PRO A 79 5.39 -6.44 -11.59
C PRO A 79 3.94 -6.90 -11.77
N THR A 80 3.27 -7.21 -10.65
CA THR A 80 1.87 -7.57 -10.67
C THR A 80 1.03 -6.33 -10.96
N ARG A 81 0.19 -6.41 -12.00
CA ARG A 81 -0.76 -5.36 -12.36
C ARG A 81 -1.96 -5.43 -11.42
N LEU A 82 -2.13 -4.42 -10.58
CA LEU A 82 -3.25 -4.34 -9.65
C LEU A 82 -4.23 -3.24 -10.08
N PRO A 83 -5.47 -3.58 -10.49
CA PRO A 83 -6.50 -2.58 -10.71
C PRO A 83 -6.94 -1.96 -9.38
N VAL A 84 -7.00 -0.64 -9.36
CA VAL A 84 -7.47 0.17 -8.22
C VAL A 84 -8.54 1.16 -8.69
N PRO A 85 -9.51 1.52 -7.84
CA PRO A 85 -10.46 2.59 -8.12
C PRO A 85 -9.77 3.92 -8.45
N ALA A 86 -10.37 4.74 -9.31
CA ALA A 86 -9.75 5.98 -9.80
C ALA A 86 -9.37 6.97 -8.68
N ASN A 87 -10.24 7.15 -7.69
CA ASN A 87 -9.99 7.89 -6.45
C ASN A 87 -8.77 7.37 -5.68
N CYS A 88 -8.64 6.04 -5.52
CA CYS A 88 -7.47 5.43 -4.87
C CYS A 88 -6.20 5.75 -5.66
N PHE A 89 -6.23 5.60 -6.98
CA PHE A 89 -5.09 5.96 -7.84
C PHE A 89 -4.70 7.43 -7.72
N LYS A 90 -5.67 8.35 -7.77
CA LYS A 90 -5.42 9.80 -7.67
C LYS A 90 -4.82 10.17 -6.31
N ALA A 91 -5.40 9.67 -5.22
CA ALA A 91 -4.86 9.88 -3.87
C ALA A 91 -3.39 9.41 -3.75
N LEU A 92 -3.06 8.27 -4.36
CA LEU A 92 -1.67 7.78 -4.41
C LEU A 92 -0.78 8.64 -5.31
N ALA A 93 -1.30 9.04 -6.48
CA ALA A 93 -0.59 9.84 -7.47
C ALA A 93 -0.20 11.22 -6.93
N ASP A 94 -1.08 11.86 -6.16
CA ASP A 94 -0.85 13.16 -5.50
C ASP A 94 0.15 13.04 -4.36
N ARG A 95 0.26 11.84 -3.77
CA ARG A 95 1.30 11.56 -2.78
C ARG A 95 2.65 11.24 -3.37
N ALA A 96 2.69 10.66 -4.57
CA ALA A 96 3.91 10.24 -5.22
C ALA A 96 4.87 11.43 -5.43
N SER A 97 6.16 11.22 -5.17
CA SER A 97 7.21 12.20 -5.44
C SER A 97 8.05 11.74 -6.62
N VAL A 98 8.60 12.69 -7.39
CA VAL A 98 9.53 12.38 -8.49
C VAL A 98 10.95 12.10 -7.98
N ARG A 99 11.26 12.49 -6.73
CA ARG A 99 12.61 12.41 -6.14
C ARG A 99 12.77 11.26 -5.16
N GLU A 100 11.80 11.10 -4.25
CA GLU A 100 11.92 10.21 -3.10
C GLU A 100 10.72 9.26 -2.97
N PRO A 101 10.94 8.02 -2.49
CA PRO A 101 9.84 7.11 -2.22
C PRO A 101 8.96 7.64 -1.08
N ARG A 102 7.69 7.25 -1.08
CA ARG A 102 6.73 7.57 -0.02
C ARG A 102 6.14 6.31 0.56
N VAL A 103 6.09 6.20 1.88
CA VAL A 103 5.43 5.09 2.56
C VAL A 103 4.07 5.58 3.05
N VAL A 104 3.01 4.88 2.65
CA VAL A 104 1.64 5.22 3.00
C VAL A 104 0.89 4.00 3.49
N TRP A 105 -0.08 4.22 4.35
CA TRP A 105 -1.14 3.26 4.64
C TRP A 105 -2.42 3.74 3.97
N ILE A 106 -3.03 2.89 3.15
CA ILE A 106 -4.32 3.12 2.49
C ILE A 106 -5.12 1.82 2.56
N ASP A 107 -6.30 1.89 3.18
CA ASP A 107 -7.12 0.73 3.53
C ASP A 107 -7.35 -0.24 2.35
N PHE A 108 -7.70 0.27 1.16
CA PHE A 108 -8.01 -0.53 -0.02
C PHE A 108 -6.88 -1.45 -0.49
N LEU A 109 -5.62 -1.03 -0.30
CA LEU A 109 -4.44 -1.80 -0.69
C LEU A 109 -3.74 -2.50 0.48
N CYS A 110 -3.83 -1.93 1.68
CA CYS A 110 -3.12 -2.45 2.83
C CYS A 110 -3.90 -3.59 3.52
N ILE A 111 -5.22 -3.61 3.35
CA ILE A 111 -6.11 -4.66 3.85
C ILE A 111 -6.57 -5.53 2.68
N ALA A 112 -6.54 -6.85 2.85
CA ALA A 112 -7.08 -7.80 1.91
C ALA A 112 -8.61 -7.70 1.87
N GLN A 113 -9.14 -6.88 0.97
CA GLN A 113 -10.56 -6.50 0.94
C GLN A 113 -11.55 -7.66 0.77
N ARG A 114 -11.08 -8.79 0.22
CA ARG A 114 -11.87 -10.01 0.01
C ARG A 114 -11.73 -11.03 1.15
N ASP A 115 -10.88 -10.77 2.13
CA ASP A 115 -10.68 -11.64 3.29
C ASP A 115 -11.43 -11.07 4.51
N ALA A 116 -12.57 -11.68 4.83
CA ALA A 116 -13.38 -11.28 5.98
C ALA A 116 -12.65 -11.49 7.32
N ARG A 117 -11.78 -12.51 7.41
CA ARG A 117 -11.03 -12.80 8.64
C ARG A 117 -9.97 -11.74 8.86
N GLU A 118 -9.24 -11.35 7.81
CA GLU A 118 -8.26 -10.27 7.90
C GLU A 118 -8.94 -8.94 8.26
N LYS A 119 -10.07 -8.62 7.62
CA LYS A 119 -10.84 -7.41 7.93
C LYS A 119 -11.28 -7.37 9.38
N ALA A 120 -11.76 -8.49 9.94
CA ALA A 120 -12.17 -8.57 11.34
C ALA A 120 -11.02 -8.23 12.32
N VAL A 121 -9.75 -8.46 11.93
CA VAL A 121 -8.56 -8.13 12.71
C VAL A 121 -8.07 -6.70 12.43
N GLN A 122 -8.04 -6.28 11.17
CA GLN A 122 -7.49 -4.98 10.77
C GLN A 122 -8.41 -3.80 11.08
N LEU A 123 -9.73 -3.97 11.00
CA LEU A 123 -10.69 -2.88 11.26
C LEU A 123 -10.58 -2.34 12.70
N PRO A 124 -10.52 -3.17 13.76
CA PRO A 124 -10.26 -2.69 15.12
C PRO A 124 -8.91 -1.97 15.28
N LEU A 125 -7.91 -2.29 14.44
CA LEU A 125 -6.60 -1.65 14.49
C LEU A 125 -6.56 -0.27 13.83
N MET A 126 -7.57 0.12 13.07
CA MET A 126 -7.56 1.41 12.35
C MET A 126 -7.21 2.57 13.26
N ARG A 127 -7.83 2.67 14.46
CA ARG A 127 -7.50 3.72 15.43
C ARG A 127 -6.01 3.77 15.76
N ALA A 128 -5.40 2.61 16.00
CA ALA A 128 -3.99 2.51 16.35
C ALA A 128 -3.06 2.80 15.14
N ILE A 129 -3.47 2.40 13.94
CA ILE A 129 -2.75 2.70 12.69
C ILE A 129 -2.72 4.20 12.43
N TYR A 130 -3.89 4.86 12.44
CA TYR A 130 -3.97 6.31 12.25
C TYR A 130 -3.23 7.08 13.34
N SER A 131 -3.28 6.61 14.60
CA SER A 131 -2.56 7.23 15.71
C SER A 131 -1.04 7.06 15.64
N ALA A 132 -0.55 5.97 15.05
CA ALA A 132 0.89 5.70 14.90
C ALA A 132 1.48 6.28 13.61
N ALA A 133 0.64 6.71 12.67
CA ALA A 133 1.08 7.36 11.44
C ALA A 133 1.79 8.67 11.77
N ARG A 134 2.81 9.01 10.98
CA ARG A 134 3.51 10.30 11.08
C ARG A 134 2.53 11.47 10.92
N ARG A 135 1.56 11.29 10.02
CA ARG A 135 0.46 12.22 9.76
C ARG A 135 -0.69 11.50 9.08
N THR A 136 -1.88 12.04 9.25
CA THR A 136 -3.07 11.63 8.51
C THR A 136 -3.36 12.64 7.42
N VAL A 137 -3.56 12.17 6.19
CA VAL A 137 -3.88 13.00 5.03
C VAL A 137 -5.29 12.68 4.58
N ALA A 138 -6.19 13.65 4.71
CA ALA A 138 -7.51 13.58 4.10
C ALA A 138 -7.40 14.02 2.63
N TRP A 139 -7.75 13.13 1.71
CA TRP A 139 -7.83 13.41 0.28
C TRP A 139 -9.30 13.60 -0.11
N VAL A 140 -9.64 14.82 -0.54
CA VAL A 140 -11.01 15.26 -0.81
C VAL A 140 -11.40 15.26 -2.29
N GLY A 141 -10.52 14.81 -3.18
CA GLY A 141 -10.74 14.86 -4.62
C GLY A 141 -10.09 16.06 -5.29
N ASP A 142 -10.21 16.10 -6.62
CA ASP A 142 -9.91 17.29 -7.40
C ASP A 142 -11.08 18.27 -7.21
N ALA A 143 -10.77 19.53 -6.93
CA ALA A 143 -11.75 20.62 -6.91
C ALA A 143 -12.18 21.01 -8.32
#